data_AF-A0A9P5CDI2-F1
#
_entry.id   AF-A0A9P5CDI2-F1
#
_cell.length_a   1.000
_cell.length_b   1.000
_cell.length_c   1.000
_cell.angle_alpha   90.00
_cell.angle_beta   90.00
_cell.angle_gamma   90.00
#
_symmetry.space_group_name_H-M   'P 1'
#
loop_
_entity.id
_entity.type
_entity.pdbx_description
1 polymer ?
#
loop_
_entity_poly.entity_id
_entity_poly.type
_entity_poly.pdbx_seq_one_letter_code
_entity_poly.pdbx_strand_id
1 'polypeptide(L)'
;MIVPTGESTKPRIRDLGYAPGRFPPGPQNSILDVDGVQVGQVTIHEERGIHTGVTVILPRGPEETALSPCYAATHGLNAAGEMTGAHMIYEWGHLACPIAITNTVSIGKVYDALFLWCMEQSRKRGENDLEALRRFTIPVVAETFDGYLNDICASVIDRDVVEKAISAAQHQPKVLEGNHGGGTAMICSGYKGGTGTSSRVVPGPQKNYTLGVVVQANHGGRPDLRIADVPVGRLLMEEDRKRSAGEAEKKDAAPEGGKAMEGKYPWKKILTLNSGIIVVIATDAPLLPHQLKRLAQHAGMGVAQVSGHSAGRNFSGEIFLAFSTGTSPNKLAEASNGMSYLPPVETQGVDTVRNETIDTLLYAVSEATEEAILNALCQAETLTGFQGRKIEALPLDRVQALLNKYMVPK
;
A
#
# COMPACT_ATOMS: atom_id res chain seq x y z
N MET A 1 -17.50 14.60 -6.48
CA MET A 1 -17.35 14.46 -7.95
C MET A 1 -16.22 13.47 -8.19
N ILE A 2 -16.45 12.38 -8.94
CA ILE A 2 -15.36 11.44 -9.31
C ILE A 2 -14.52 12.16 -10.36
N VAL A 3 -13.30 12.57 -9.99
CA VAL A 3 -12.42 13.33 -10.89
C VAL A 3 -11.87 12.36 -11.95
N PRO A 4 -11.98 12.66 -13.26
CA PRO A 4 -11.31 11.88 -14.29
C PRO A 4 -9.80 11.98 -14.11
N THR A 5 -9.13 10.84 -14.17
CA THR A 5 -7.71 10.67 -13.87
C THR A 5 -6.87 11.12 -15.06
N GLY A 6 -6.46 12.39 -15.06
CA GLY A 6 -5.40 12.85 -15.96
C GLY A 6 -4.13 12.05 -15.71
N GLU A 7 -3.38 11.73 -16.76
CA GLU A 7 -2.07 11.08 -16.59
C GLU A 7 -1.14 12.02 -15.81
N SER A 8 -0.64 11.55 -14.67
CA SER A 8 0.41 12.28 -13.94
C SER A 8 1.64 12.40 -14.84
N THR A 9 2.07 13.64 -15.08
CA THR A 9 3.31 13.96 -15.80
C THR A 9 4.52 14.01 -14.86
N LYS A 10 4.33 13.68 -13.58
CA LYS A 10 5.39 13.71 -12.57
C LYS A 10 6.33 12.52 -12.74
N PRO A 11 7.64 12.69 -12.49
CA PRO A 11 8.60 11.60 -12.56
C PRO A 11 8.35 10.57 -11.44
N ARG A 12 8.65 9.30 -11.71
CA ARG A 12 8.85 8.25 -10.71
C ARG A 12 10.31 8.27 -10.23
N ILE A 13 10.64 7.49 -9.20
CA ILE A 13 11.98 7.56 -8.59
C ILE A 13 13.12 7.25 -9.58
N ARG A 14 12.86 6.34 -10.52
CA ARG A 14 13.82 5.97 -11.58
C ARG A 14 14.14 7.14 -12.51
N ASP A 15 13.18 8.01 -12.77
CA ASP A 15 13.37 9.21 -13.60
C ASP A 15 14.23 10.27 -12.87
N LEU A 16 14.35 10.17 -11.55
CA LEU A 16 15.29 10.97 -10.75
C LEU A 16 16.72 10.39 -10.74
N GLY A 17 16.96 9.31 -11.48
CA GLY A 17 18.27 8.67 -11.62
C GLY A 17 18.57 7.56 -10.60
N TYR A 18 17.59 7.17 -9.78
CA TYR A 18 17.77 6.10 -8.80
C TYR A 18 16.90 4.87 -9.11
N ALA A 19 17.56 3.73 -9.34
CA ALA A 19 16.92 2.42 -9.48
C ALA A 19 17.22 1.55 -8.26
N PRO A 20 16.25 1.33 -7.34
CA PRO A 20 16.44 0.47 -6.18
C PRO A 20 16.81 -0.96 -6.56
N GLY A 21 17.81 -1.53 -5.89
CA GLY A 21 18.17 -2.93 -6.09
C GLY A 21 18.88 -3.34 -7.40
N ARG A 22 18.72 -4.60 -7.80
CA ARG A 22 19.41 -5.27 -8.91
C ARG A 22 18.45 -5.86 -9.93
N PHE A 23 17.22 -6.18 -9.55
CA PHE A 23 16.28 -6.80 -10.46
C PHE A 23 15.60 -5.75 -11.35
N PRO A 24 15.42 -6.03 -12.66
CA PRO A 24 14.65 -5.15 -13.52
C PRO A 24 13.16 -5.20 -13.12
N PRO A 25 12.43 -4.09 -13.25
CA PRO A 25 10.99 -4.12 -13.06
C PRO A 25 10.29 -4.83 -14.23
N GLY A 26 9.03 -5.19 -14.02
CA GLY A 26 8.12 -5.57 -15.12
C GLY A 26 7.76 -4.36 -16.00
N PRO A 27 7.00 -4.57 -17.08
CA PRO A 27 6.69 -3.54 -18.08
C PRO A 27 6.04 -2.27 -17.50
N GLN A 28 5.18 -2.40 -16.50
CA GLN A 28 4.51 -1.27 -15.85
C GLN A 28 5.25 -0.79 -14.59
N ASN A 29 6.21 -1.57 -14.10
CA ASN A 29 6.81 -1.40 -12.78
C ASN A 29 5.70 -1.21 -11.72
N SER A 30 4.81 -2.18 -11.65
CA SER A 30 3.55 -2.13 -10.90
C SER A 30 3.12 -3.51 -10.44
N ILE A 31 2.31 -3.59 -9.38
CA ILE A 31 1.70 -4.86 -8.95
C ILE A 31 0.89 -5.54 -10.06
N LEU A 32 0.41 -4.76 -11.04
CA LEU A 32 -0.30 -5.23 -12.23
C LEU A 32 0.59 -6.02 -13.21
N ASP A 33 1.91 -6.05 -13.02
CA ASP A 33 2.80 -6.93 -13.78
C ASP A 33 2.65 -8.40 -13.37
N VAL A 34 2.02 -8.70 -12.23
CA VAL A 34 1.66 -10.06 -11.83
C VAL A 34 0.37 -10.46 -12.54
N ASP A 35 0.45 -11.48 -13.38
CA ASP A 35 -0.67 -11.92 -14.23
C ASP A 35 -1.95 -12.22 -13.42
N GLY A 36 -3.08 -11.76 -13.95
CA GLY A 36 -4.40 -11.87 -13.31
C GLY A 36 -4.69 -10.86 -12.17
N VAL A 37 -3.68 -10.16 -11.64
CA VAL A 37 -3.91 -9.16 -10.59
C VAL A 37 -4.50 -7.89 -11.20
N GLN A 38 -5.56 -7.38 -10.57
CA GLN A 38 -6.23 -6.13 -10.95
C GLN A 38 -6.32 -5.17 -9.78
N VAL A 39 -6.29 -3.87 -10.04
CA VAL A 39 -6.39 -2.82 -9.03
C VAL A 39 -7.37 -1.75 -9.48
N GLY A 40 -8.32 -1.42 -8.62
CA GLY A 40 -9.30 -0.36 -8.83
C GLY A 40 -9.28 0.66 -7.72
N GLN A 41 -9.34 1.94 -8.06
CA GLN A 41 -9.26 3.03 -7.11
C GLN A 41 -10.44 3.98 -7.25
N VAL A 42 -11.00 4.38 -6.11
CA VAL A 42 -11.91 5.53 -6.02
C VAL A 42 -11.27 6.58 -5.14
N THR A 43 -11.14 7.78 -5.68
CA THR A 43 -10.56 8.97 -5.01
C THR A 43 -11.69 9.95 -4.77
N ILE A 44 -11.85 10.41 -3.53
CA ILE A 44 -12.90 11.33 -3.11
C ILE A 44 -12.27 12.65 -2.70
N HIS A 45 -12.67 13.70 -3.39
CA HIS A 45 -12.45 15.09 -3.02
C HIS A 45 -13.79 15.80 -2.99
N GLU A 46 -14.17 16.33 -1.83
CA GLU A 46 -15.39 17.09 -1.64
C GLU A 46 -15.13 18.37 -0.82
N GLU A 47 -16.10 19.27 -0.84
CA GLU A 47 -16.05 20.49 -0.04
C GLU A 47 -15.90 20.16 1.46
N ARG A 48 -15.50 21.17 2.26
CA ARG A 48 -15.29 21.05 3.72
C ARG A 48 -14.11 20.18 4.16
N GLY A 49 -13.24 19.77 3.23
CA GLY A 49 -11.97 19.11 3.55
C GLY A 49 -12.07 17.59 3.62
N ILE A 50 -12.93 17.00 2.81
CA ILE A 50 -13.02 15.55 2.62
C ILE A 50 -12.01 15.15 1.54
N HIS A 51 -11.04 14.33 1.92
CA HIS A 51 -10.00 13.81 1.03
C HIS A 51 -9.71 12.37 1.43
N THR A 52 -10.32 11.40 0.78
CA THR A 52 -10.14 9.99 1.15
C THR A 52 -10.47 9.08 -0.04
N GLY A 53 -10.50 7.77 0.18
CA GLY A 53 -10.91 6.84 -0.85
C GLY A 53 -10.69 5.38 -0.47
N VAL A 54 -10.74 4.53 -1.48
CA VAL A 54 -10.48 3.11 -1.35
C VAL A 54 -9.69 2.61 -2.54
N THR A 55 -8.71 1.76 -2.26
CA THR A 55 -7.96 0.97 -3.25
C THR A 55 -8.38 -0.48 -3.07
N VAL A 56 -8.90 -1.12 -4.13
CA VAL A 56 -9.27 -2.53 -4.15
C VAL A 56 -8.31 -3.28 -5.05
N ILE A 57 -7.88 -4.46 -4.61
CA ILE A 57 -7.01 -5.38 -5.34
C ILE A 57 -7.77 -6.70 -5.49
N LEU A 58 -7.89 -7.16 -6.73
CA LEU A 58 -8.43 -8.48 -7.07
C LEU A 58 -7.25 -9.40 -7.41
N PRO A 59 -6.92 -10.40 -6.56
CA PRO A 59 -5.78 -11.28 -6.77
C PRO A 59 -5.82 -12.08 -8.08
N ARG A 60 -7.03 -12.38 -8.61
CA ARG A 60 -7.23 -13.16 -9.84
C ARG A 60 -8.32 -12.57 -10.76
N GLY A 61 -8.55 -11.27 -10.69
CA GLY A 61 -9.68 -10.64 -11.39
C GLY A 61 -11.06 -10.97 -10.77
N PRO A 62 -12.16 -10.45 -11.33
CA PRO A 62 -13.46 -10.43 -10.66
C PRO A 62 -14.12 -11.80 -10.51
N GLU A 63 -13.92 -12.71 -11.48
CA GLU A 63 -14.55 -14.04 -11.47
C GLU A 63 -13.83 -14.98 -10.52
N GLU A 64 -12.49 -15.05 -10.61
CA GLU A 64 -11.69 -16.04 -9.88
C GLU A 64 -11.33 -15.62 -8.46
N THR A 65 -11.38 -14.32 -8.11
CA THR A 65 -10.98 -13.85 -6.76
C THR A 65 -11.82 -14.48 -5.65
N ALA A 66 -13.12 -14.71 -5.87
CA ALA A 66 -14.01 -15.35 -4.89
C ALA A 66 -14.08 -16.89 -5.03
N LEU A 67 -13.32 -17.48 -5.97
CA LEU A 67 -13.39 -18.89 -6.33
C LEU A 67 -12.09 -19.64 -6.06
N SER A 68 -10.98 -19.08 -6.53
CA SER A 68 -9.65 -19.70 -6.52
C SER A 68 -8.78 -19.01 -5.48
N PRO A 69 -8.62 -19.60 -4.28
CA PRO A 69 -7.86 -18.95 -3.21
C PRO A 69 -6.40 -18.72 -3.61
N CYS A 70 -5.82 -17.63 -3.14
CA CYS A 70 -4.38 -17.42 -3.20
C CYS A 70 -3.80 -17.81 -1.85
N TYR A 71 -2.75 -18.64 -1.83
CA TYR A 71 -1.97 -18.75 -0.60
C TYR A 71 -1.49 -17.36 -0.21
N ALA A 72 -1.52 -17.08 1.08
CA ALA A 72 -1.27 -15.77 1.63
C ALA A 72 -0.65 -15.87 3.03
N ALA A 73 0.01 -14.80 3.44
CA ALA A 73 0.48 -14.62 4.80
C ALA A 73 0.61 -13.14 5.15
N THR A 74 0.44 -12.82 6.42
CA THR A 74 0.64 -11.48 6.96
C THR A 74 1.89 -11.39 7.82
N HIS A 75 2.43 -10.17 7.94
CA HIS A 75 3.47 -9.82 8.90
C HIS A 75 3.24 -8.41 9.43
N GLY A 76 3.24 -8.24 10.75
CA GLY A 76 3.24 -6.92 11.38
C GLY A 76 4.64 -6.59 11.88
N LEU A 77 5.28 -5.57 11.31
CA LEU A 77 6.55 -5.04 11.83
C LEU A 77 6.28 -4.24 13.11
N ASN A 78 5.26 -3.39 13.09
CA ASN A 78 4.60 -2.84 14.27
C ASN A 78 3.09 -2.78 13.99
N ALA A 79 2.30 -3.63 14.64
CA ALA A 79 0.89 -3.85 14.28
C ALA A 79 -0.10 -2.91 14.98
N ALA A 80 0.27 -1.64 15.19
CA ALA A 80 -0.63 -0.62 15.74
C ALA A 80 -1.58 -0.05 14.67
N GLY A 81 -2.40 -0.92 14.07
CA GLY A 81 -3.37 -0.62 13.01
C GLY A 81 -4.24 -1.84 12.73
N GLU A 82 -5.08 -1.79 11.70
CA GLU A 82 -6.01 -2.89 11.38
C GLU A 82 -5.76 -3.53 10.00
N MET A 83 -5.93 -4.85 9.96
CA MET A 83 -6.06 -5.67 8.75
C MET A 83 -6.99 -6.84 9.06
N THR A 84 -8.26 -6.72 8.64
CA THR A 84 -9.24 -7.80 8.81
C THR A 84 -8.82 -9.05 8.04
N GLY A 85 -9.34 -10.22 8.42
CA GLY A 85 -9.00 -11.49 7.77
C GLY A 85 -7.61 -12.03 8.11
N ALA A 86 -6.75 -11.28 8.80
CA ALA A 86 -5.41 -11.71 9.19
C ALA A 86 -5.41 -13.02 10.01
N HIS A 87 -6.39 -13.23 10.90
CA HIS A 87 -6.51 -14.48 11.65
C HIS A 87 -6.81 -15.69 10.77
N MET A 88 -7.71 -15.55 9.79
CA MET A 88 -7.99 -16.62 8.83
C MET A 88 -6.79 -16.92 7.95
N ILE A 89 -6.09 -15.88 7.49
CA ILE A 89 -4.85 -16.05 6.73
C ILE A 89 -3.78 -16.74 7.58
N TYR A 90 -3.67 -16.41 8.86
CA TYR A 90 -2.74 -17.09 9.77
C TYR A 90 -3.08 -18.59 9.93
N GLU A 91 -4.36 -18.91 10.06
CA GLU A 91 -4.84 -20.26 10.33
C GLU A 91 -4.84 -21.16 9.09
N TRP A 92 -5.46 -20.70 7.99
CA TRP A 92 -5.65 -21.48 6.76
C TRP A 92 -4.62 -21.18 5.68
N GLY A 93 -3.87 -20.09 5.81
CA GLY A 93 -2.79 -19.76 4.89
C GLY A 93 -3.24 -19.26 3.53
N HIS A 94 -4.51 -18.88 3.34
CA HIS A 94 -4.99 -18.39 2.06
C HIS A 94 -6.09 -17.33 2.21
N LEU A 95 -6.35 -16.59 1.13
CA LEU A 95 -7.48 -15.69 0.98
C LEU A 95 -8.21 -15.97 -0.33
N ALA A 96 -9.54 -15.86 -0.35
CA ALA A 96 -10.39 -15.95 -1.54
C ALA A 96 -11.41 -14.80 -1.57
N CYS A 97 -10.92 -13.57 -1.42
CA CYS A 97 -11.70 -12.34 -1.47
C CYS A 97 -10.84 -11.18 -1.99
N PRO A 98 -11.46 -10.06 -2.40
CA PRO A 98 -10.72 -8.83 -2.68
C PRO A 98 -9.96 -8.34 -1.45
N ILE A 99 -8.85 -7.66 -1.69
CA ILE A 99 -8.11 -6.92 -0.64
C ILE A 99 -8.47 -5.45 -0.81
N ALA A 100 -8.82 -4.76 0.26
CA ALA A 100 -9.05 -3.32 0.22
C ALA A 100 -8.15 -2.55 1.19
N ILE A 101 -7.72 -1.36 0.78
CA ILE A 101 -6.97 -0.41 1.61
C ILE A 101 -7.72 0.92 1.64
N THR A 102 -7.97 1.43 2.84
CA THR A 102 -8.80 2.64 3.07
C THR A 102 -8.33 3.43 4.31
N ASN A 103 -9.18 4.32 4.84
CA ASN A 103 -8.94 5.02 6.10
C ASN A 103 -9.45 4.23 7.33
N THR A 104 -8.92 4.55 8.50
CA THR A 104 -9.14 3.81 9.75
C THR A 104 -10.63 3.60 10.10
N VAL A 105 -11.46 4.64 9.98
CA VAL A 105 -12.86 4.57 10.43
C VAL A 105 -13.78 3.92 9.40
N SER A 106 -13.27 3.59 8.21
CA SER A 106 -14.05 3.01 7.12
C SER A 106 -13.91 1.50 7.01
N ILE A 107 -13.00 0.87 7.78
CA ILE A 107 -12.76 -0.59 7.80
C ILE A 107 -14.07 -1.39 7.79
N GLY A 108 -14.98 -1.12 8.74
CA GLY A 108 -16.20 -1.92 8.90
C GLY A 108 -17.15 -1.84 7.71
N LYS A 109 -17.27 -0.66 7.08
CA LYS A 109 -18.15 -0.45 5.91
C LYS A 109 -17.57 -1.10 4.66
N VAL A 110 -16.25 -1.02 4.49
CA VAL A 110 -15.57 -1.67 3.38
C VAL A 110 -15.62 -3.19 3.55
N TYR A 111 -15.44 -3.69 4.76
CA TYR A 111 -15.54 -5.11 5.08
C TYR A 111 -16.90 -5.68 4.68
N ASP A 112 -17.98 -5.04 5.12
CA ASP A 112 -19.35 -5.47 4.81
C ASP A 112 -19.61 -5.49 3.29
N ALA A 113 -19.18 -4.43 2.59
CA ALA A 113 -19.32 -4.34 1.14
C ALA A 113 -18.56 -5.45 0.40
N LEU A 114 -17.32 -5.77 0.80
CA LEU A 114 -16.56 -6.88 0.21
C LEU A 114 -17.21 -8.24 0.48
N PHE A 115 -17.71 -8.46 1.70
CA PHE A 115 -18.43 -9.69 2.05
C PHE A 115 -19.66 -9.88 1.16
N LEU A 116 -20.49 -8.84 1.05
CA LEU A 116 -21.70 -8.86 0.23
C LEU A 116 -21.38 -9.06 -1.27
N TRP A 117 -20.29 -8.46 -1.75
CA TRP A 117 -19.81 -8.69 -3.11
C TRP A 117 -19.47 -10.17 -3.36
N CYS A 118 -18.72 -10.82 -2.46
CA CYS A 118 -18.40 -12.24 -2.59
C CYS A 118 -19.66 -13.11 -2.64
N MET A 119 -20.64 -12.82 -1.78
CA MET A 119 -21.93 -13.53 -1.77
C MET A 119 -22.72 -13.31 -3.06
N GLU A 120 -22.66 -12.10 -3.65
CA GLU A 120 -23.27 -11.82 -4.95
C GLU A 120 -22.60 -12.61 -6.08
N GLN A 121 -21.27 -12.73 -6.07
CA GLN A 121 -20.57 -13.56 -7.06
C GLN A 121 -21.00 -15.03 -6.96
N SER A 122 -21.17 -15.57 -5.75
CA SER A 122 -21.70 -16.93 -5.56
C SER A 122 -23.12 -17.09 -6.11
N ARG A 123 -24.02 -16.14 -5.82
CA ARG A 123 -25.40 -16.18 -6.36
C ARG A 123 -25.43 -16.11 -7.88
N LYS A 124 -24.56 -15.31 -8.52
CA LYS A 124 -24.43 -15.26 -9.99
C LYS A 124 -24.06 -16.61 -10.62
N ARG A 125 -23.40 -17.49 -9.85
CA ARG A 125 -23.05 -18.86 -10.26
C ARG A 125 -24.13 -19.90 -9.92
N GLY A 126 -25.24 -19.48 -9.33
CA GLY A 126 -26.31 -20.37 -8.89
C GLY A 126 -26.05 -21.07 -7.55
N GLU A 127 -25.03 -20.64 -6.79
CA GLU A 127 -24.77 -21.15 -5.44
C GLU A 127 -25.73 -20.49 -4.42
N ASN A 128 -26.21 -21.27 -3.46
CA ASN A 128 -26.90 -20.73 -2.29
C ASN A 128 -25.91 -20.24 -1.21
N ASP A 129 -26.40 -19.54 -0.19
CA ASP A 129 -25.54 -18.94 0.82
C ASP A 129 -24.69 -19.98 1.61
N LEU A 130 -25.18 -21.20 1.83
CA LEU A 130 -24.41 -22.26 2.48
C LEU A 130 -23.29 -22.81 1.58
N GLU A 131 -23.55 -22.93 0.27
CA GLU A 131 -22.55 -23.34 -0.72
C GLU A 131 -21.45 -22.29 -0.86
N ALA A 132 -21.82 -21.01 -0.84
CA ALA A 132 -20.88 -19.90 -0.82
C ALA A 132 -19.99 -19.95 0.43
N LEU A 133 -20.58 -20.23 1.60
CA LEU A 133 -19.85 -20.38 2.86
C LEU A 133 -18.91 -21.58 2.88
N ARG A 134 -19.00 -22.56 1.97
CA ARG A 134 -17.98 -23.63 1.87
C ARG A 134 -16.61 -23.08 1.44
N ARG A 135 -16.58 -21.96 0.73
CA ARG A 135 -15.36 -21.21 0.38
C ARG A 135 -14.98 -20.18 1.43
N PHE A 136 -15.56 -20.31 2.64
CA PHE A 136 -15.53 -19.36 3.75
C PHE A 136 -14.30 -18.46 3.70
N THR A 137 -14.50 -17.19 3.36
CA THR A 137 -13.41 -16.21 3.36
C THR A 137 -13.85 -14.98 4.11
N ILE A 138 -13.05 -14.64 5.11
CA ILE A 138 -13.17 -13.36 5.82
C ILE A 138 -12.50 -12.28 4.96
N PRO A 139 -13.23 -11.21 4.59
CA PRO A 139 -12.68 -10.10 3.83
C PRO A 139 -11.40 -9.52 4.43
N VAL A 140 -10.50 -9.08 3.55
CA VAL A 140 -9.22 -8.45 3.92
C VAL A 140 -9.31 -6.96 3.66
N VAL A 141 -9.46 -6.18 4.73
CA VAL A 141 -9.49 -4.72 4.68
C VAL A 141 -8.45 -4.19 5.64
N ALA A 142 -7.55 -3.38 5.11
CA ALA A 142 -6.49 -2.74 5.86
C ALA A 142 -6.61 -1.21 5.78
N GLU A 143 -5.91 -0.51 6.66
CA GLU A 143 -6.05 0.94 6.77
C GLU A 143 -4.74 1.68 7.05
N THR A 144 -4.76 2.97 6.75
CA THR A 144 -3.95 3.97 7.45
C THR A 144 -4.81 5.19 7.77
N PHE A 145 -4.46 5.95 8.80
CA PHE A 145 -5.18 7.15 9.25
C PHE A 145 -4.90 8.41 8.40
N ASP A 146 -5.95 9.01 7.82
CA ASP A 146 -5.88 10.27 7.04
C ASP A 146 -6.44 11.51 7.76
N GLY A 147 -6.83 11.42 9.04
CA GLY A 147 -7.55 12.48 9.76
C GLY A 147 -6.81 13.82 9.96
N TYR A 148 -5.54 13.92 9.53
CA TYR A 148 -4.86 15.21 9.46
C TYR A 148 -5.35 16.06 8.28
N LEU A 149 -5.45 15.46 7.09
CA LEU A 149 -5.86 16.11 5.83
C LEU A 149 -7.31 15.83 5.44
N ASN A 150 -7.92 14.80 6.01
CA ASN A 150 -9.32 14.41 5.77
C ASN A 150 -10.20 14.75 6.99
N ASP A 151 -11.44 15.18 6.75
CA ASP A 151 -12.49 15.09 7.77
C ASP A 151 -12.89 13.62 7.96
N ILE A 152 -12.04 12.86 8.65
CA ILE A 152 -12.23 11.41 8.84
C ILE A 152 -13.55 11.10 9.55
N CYS A 153 -14.03 12.00 10.42
CA CYS A 153 -15.29 11.84 11.15
C CYS A 153 -16.52 11.97 10.25
N ALA A 154 -16.42 12.63 9.08
CA ALA A 154 -17.50 12.65 8.10
C ALA A 154 -17.82 11.24 7.56
N SER A 155 -16.84 10.32 7.60
CA SER A 155 -17.03 8.89 7.32
C SER A 155 -17.79 8.65 6.02
N VAL A 156 -17.32 9.24 4.92
CA VAL A 156 -18.06 9.30 3.63
C VAL A 156 -18.01 8.04 2.78
N ILE A 157 -17.17 7.05 3.13
CA ILE A 157 -17.07 5.80 2.36
C ILE A 157 -18.28 4.92 2.66
N ASP A 158 -19.03 4.54 1.64
CA ASP A 158 -20.16 3.63 1.71
C ASP A 158 -19.98 2.44 0.76
N ARG A 159 -21.01 1.59 0.66
CA ARG A 159 -21.01 0.42 -0.20
C ARG A 159 -20.85 0.79 -1.68
N ASP A 160 -21.51 1.84 -2.15
CA ASP A 160 -21.45 2.28 -3.54
C ASP A 160 -20.02 2.71 -3.94
N VAL A 161 -19.30 3.36 -3.03
CA VAL A 161 -17.88 3.71 -3.23
C VAL A 161 -17.03 2.45 -3.42
N VAL A 162 -17.27 1.40 -2.62
CA VAL A 162 -16.50 0.14 -2.70
C VAL A 162 -16.83 -0.62 -3.98
N GLU A 163 -18.11 -0.71 -4.35
CA GLU A 163 -18.54 -1.36 -5.59
C GLU A 163 -17.99 -0.65 -6.83
N LYS A 164 -17.92 0.69 -6.81
CA LYS A 164 -17.25 1.47 -7.86
C LYS A 164 -15.76 1.15 -7.95
N ALA A 165 -15.07 0.95 -6.82
CA ALA A 165 -13.66 0.57 -6.83
C ALA A 165 -13.45 -0.85 -7.34
N ILE A 166 -14.32 -1.81 -7.00
CA ILE A 166 -14.28 -3.16 -7.57
C ILE A 166 -14.54 -3.12 -9.09
N SER A 167 -15.52 -2.33 -9.53
CA SER A 167 -15.81 -2.12 -10.95
C SER A 167 -14.61 -1.49 -11.68
N ALA A 168 -14.00 -0.46 -11.10
CA ALA A 168 -12.82 0.18 -11.65
C ALA A 168 -11.64 -0.79 -11.82
N ALA A 169 -11.49 -1.79 -10.95
CA ALA A 169 -10.41 -2.78 -11.05
C ALA A 169 -10.42 -3.53 -12.39
N GLN A 170 -11.60 -3.70 -13.00
CA GLN A 170 -11.75 -4.40 -14.27
C GLN A 170 -11.28 -3.57 -15.47
N HIS A 171 -11.15 -2.26 -15.33
CA HIS A 171 -10.98 -1.33 -16.47
C HIS A 171 -9.77 -0.40 -16.30
N GLN A 172 -9.26 -0.26 -15.07
CA GLN A 172 -8.14 0.63 -14.76
C GLN A 172 -6.82 0.00 -15.27
N PRO A 173 -6.13 0.63 -16.24
CA PRO A 173 -4.98 0.01 -16.91
C PRO A 173 -3.66 0.14 -16.13
N LYS A 174 -3.62 1.01 -15.11
CA LYS A 174 -2.44 1.31 -14.30
C LYS A 174 -2.84 1.64 -12.87
N VAL A 175 -1.99 1.36 -11.88
CA VAL A 175 -2.19 1.87 -10.52
C VAL A 175 -1.92 3.37 -10.52
N LEU A 176 -2.84 4.16 -9.98
CA LEU A 176 -2.68 5.59 -9.80
C LEU A 176 -1.90 5.84 -8.49
N GLU A 177 -0.78 6.53 -8.60
CA GLU A 177 0.17 6.75 -7.50
C GLU A 177 0.06 8.18 -6.94
N GLY A 178 0.51 8.40 -5.70
CA GLY A 178 0.34 9.66 -4.99
C GLY A 178 -1.05 9.76 -4.35
N ASN A 179 -1.79 10.82 -4.69
CA ASN A 179 -3.03 11.22 -3.99
C ASN A 179 -4.28 10.46 -4.49
N HIS A 180 -4.21 9.13 -4.57
CA HIS A 180 -5.30 8.32 -5.14
C HIS A 180 -5.74 7.16 -4.25
N GLY A 181 -6.98 6.72 -4.43
CA GLY A 181 -7.56 5.58 -3.72
C GLY A 181 -7.55 5.78 -2.21
N GLY A 182 -7.21 4.74 -1.44
CA GLY A 182 -7.01 4.89 0.00
C GLY A 182 -5.85 5.83 0.37
N GLY A 183 -4.88 6.03 -0.53
CA GLY A 183 -3.72 6.91 -0.34
C GLY A 183 -4.00 8.41 -0.44
N THR A 184 -5.22 8.81 -0.78
CA THR A 184 -5.61 10.18 -1.13
C THR A 184 -5.02 11.26 -0.21
N ALA A 185 -5.16 11.10 1.11
CA ALA A 185 -4.80 12.11 2.11
C ALA A 185 -3.68 11.67 3.06
N MET A 186 -2.85 10.71 2.62
CA MET A 186 -1.76 10.19 3.44
C MET A 186 -0.51 11.08 3.40
N ILE A 187 0.32 10.97 4.44
CA ILE A 187 1.53 11.72 4.75
C ILE A 187 2.66 10.72 4.98
N CYS A 188 3.73 10.81 4.19
CA CYS A 188 4.88 9.93 4.31
C CYS A 188 6.15 10.77 4.48
N SER A 189 6.99 10.44 5.46
CA SER A 189 8.26 11.15 5.70
C SER A 189 8.09 12.68 5.90
N GLY A 190 6.96 13.10 6.46
CA GLY A 190 6.62 14.52 6.65
C GLY A 190 6.32 15.29 5.37
N TYR A 191 6.20 14.60 4.24
CA TYR A 191 5.71 15.12 2.96
C TYR A 191 4.38 14.43 2.61
N LYS A 192 3.74 14.86 1.54
CA LYS A 192 2.58 14.14 1.02
C LYS A 192 3.00 12.72 0.64
N GLY A 193 2.28 11.73 1.17
CA GLY A 193 2.41 10.31 0.83
C GLY A 193 1.24 9.84 -0.03
N GLY A 194 0.89 8.56 0.09
CA GLY A 194 -0.26 7.99 -0.60
C GLY A 194 0.01 6.64 -1.22
N THR A 195 -0.60 6.36 -2.38
CA THR A 195 -0.45 5.08 -3.07
C THR A 195 0.84 5.05 -3.87
N GLY A 196 1.56 3.93 -3.84
CA GLY A 196 2.70 3.71 -4.71
C GLY A 196 2.79 2.24 -5.11
N THR A 197 3.43 1.96 -6.24
CA THR A 197 3.60 0.59 -6.71
C THR A 197 4.97 0.38 -7.34
N SER A 198 5.40 -0.88 -7.42
CA SER A 198 6.60 -1.30 -8.14
C SER A 198 6.51 -2.79 -8.42
N SER A 199 7.37 -3.31 -9.28
CA SER A 199 7.54 -4.76 -9.48
C SER A 199 8.98 -5.12 -9.74
N ARG A 200 9.29 -6.43 -9.70
CA ARG A 200 10.55 -7.05 -10.11
C ARG A 200 10.29 -8.30 -10.90
N VAL A 201 11.08 -8.51 -11.94
CA VAL A 201 11.18 -9.79 -12.66
C VAL A 201 12.34 -10.58 -12.07
N VAL A 202 12.02 -11.75 -11.52
CA VAL A 202 12.95 -12.63 -10.82
C VAL A 202 13.23 -13.85 -11.70
N PRO A 203 14.49 -14.14 -12.07
CA PRO A 203 14.81 -15.25 -12.95
C PRO A 203 14.55 -16.61 -12.27
N GLY A 204 13.96 -17.54 -13.02
CA GLY A 204 13.79 -18.93 -12.63
C GLY A 204 14.23 -19.88 -13.75
N PRO A 205 14.51 -21.17 -13.44
CA PRO A 205 15.08 -22.08 -14.42
C PRO A 205 14.11 -22.44 -15.56
N GLN A 206 12.79 -22.46 -15.31
CA GLN A 206 11.77 -22.77 -16.32
C GLN A 206 11.08 -21.53 -16.87
N LYS A 207 10.85 -20.54 -16.02
CA LYS A 207 10.31 -19.23 -16.38
C LYS A 207 10.83 -18.17 -15.42
N ASN A 208 10.76 -16.91 -15.85
CA ASN A 208 10.86 -15.80 -14.92
C ASN A 208 9.56 -15.71 -14.11
N TYR A 209 9.69 -15.31 -12.86
CA TYR A 209 8.59 -14.95 -11.98
C TYR A 209 8.48 -13.43 -11.89
N THR A 210 7.28 -12.94 -11.65
CA THR A 210 7.03 -11.54 -11.34
C THR A 210 6.67 -11.41 -9.86
N LEU A 211 7.23 -10.39 -9.23
CA LEU A 211 6.87 -9.93 -7.92
C LEU A 211 6.39 -8.49 -8.03
N GLY A 212 5.19 -8.22 -7.56
CA GLY A 212 4.54 -6.92 -7.59
C GLY A 212 4.25 -6.41 -6.18
N VAL A 213 4.35 -5.10 -5.96
CA VAL A 213 4.07 -4.45 -4.68
C VAL A 213 3.18 -3.24 -4.90
N VAL A 214 2.17 -3.08 -4.06
CA VAL A 214 1.45 -1.81 -3.88
C VAL A 214 1.47 -1.42 -2.41
N VAL A 215 1.63 -0.12 -2.14
CA VAL A 215 1.69 0.44 -0.79
C VAL A 215 0.68 1.55 -0.61
N GLN A 216 0.22 1.72 0.62
CA GLN A 216 -0.40 2.95 1.12
C GLN A 216 0.52 3.57 2.16
N ALA A 217 1.39 4.49 1.72
CA ALA A 217 2.45 5.06 2.53
C ALA A 217 1.94 6.24 3.38
N ASN A 218 1.87 6.03 4.69
CA ASN A 218 1.49 7.02 5.70
C ASN A 218 2.42 7.00 6.94
N HIS A 219 3.71 6.69 6.74
CA HIS A 219 4.70 6.36 7.77
C HIS A 219 5.95 7.27 7.68
N GLY A 220 6.86 7.14 8.65
CA GLY A 220 8.23 7.68 8.55
C GLY A 220 8.39 9.17 8.86
N GLY A 221 9.45 9.56 9.57
CA GLY A 221 9.73 10.95 9.92
C GLY A 221 10.60 11.67 8.88
N ARG A 222 10.35 12.97 8.65
CA ARG A 222 11.17 13.79 7.73
C ARG A 222 12.69 13.67 7.95
N PRO A 223 13.24 13.68 9.19
CA PRO A 223 14.68 13.55 9.41
C PRO A 223 15.29 12.20 9.04
N ASP A 224 14.46 11.16 8.87
CA ASP A 224 14.91 9.80 8.64
C ASP A 224 14.68 9.34 7.18
N LEU A 225 14.09 10.20 6.35
CA LEU A 225 13.93 9.96 4.91
C LEU A 225 15.30 9.75 4.25
N ARG A 226 15.47 8.58 3.64
CA ARG A 226 16.62 8.16 2.87
C ARG A 226 16.19 7.80 1.45
N ILE A 227 17.05 8.12 0.50
CA ILE A 227 16.90 7.73 -0.91
C ILE A 227 18.30 7.39 -1.41
N ALA A 228 18.50 6.16 -1.93
CA ALA A 228 19.81 5.70 -2.37
C ALA A 228 20.92 5.87 -1.31
N ASP A 229 20.61 5.53 -0.06
CA ASP A 229 21.45 5.76 1.14
C ASP A 229 21.78 7.23 1.46
N VAL A 230 21.38 8.19 0.63
CA VAL A 230 21.54 9.62 0.89
C VAL A 230 20.54 10.05 1.97
N PRO A 231 20.95 10.76 3.05
CA PRO A 231 20.05 11.23 4.10
C PRO A 231 19.26 12.48 3.65
N VAL A 232 18.49 12.32 2.58
CA VAL A 232 17.73 13.37 1.88
C VAL A 232 16.91 14.21 2.85
N GLY A 233 16.23 13.57 3.80
CA GLY A 233 15.44 14.24 4.82
C GLY A 233 16.21 15.31 5.60
N ARG A 234 17.40 14.96 6.09
CA ARG A 234 18.25 15.88 6.88
C ARG A 234 18.82 17.00 6.02
N LEU A 235 19.24 16.68 4.81
CA LEU A 235 19.81 17.64 3.86
C LEU A 235 18.79 18.69 3.45
N LEU A 236 17.55 18.26 3.12
CA LEU A 236 16.46 19.19 2.80
C LEU A 236 16.08 20.07 4.00
N MET A 237 16.09 19.52 5.22
CA MET A 237 15.83 20.31 6.43
C MET A 237 16.95 21.34 6.69
N GLU A 238 18.21 21.02 6.42
CA GLU A 238 19.32 21.95 6.54
C GLU A 238 19.23 23.09 5.51
N GLU A 239 18.92 22.76 4.25
CA GLU A 239 18.66 23.73 3.19
C GLU A 239 17.51 24.68 3.55
N ASP A 240 16.40 24.16 4.08
CA ASP A 240 15.28 24.98 4.52
C ASP A 240 15.68 25.95 5.63
N ARG A 241 16.45 25.49 6.62
CA ARG A 241 16.97 26.35 7.71
C ARG A 241 17.84 27.48 7.15
N LYS A 242 18.73 27.19 6.20
CA LYS A 242 19.60 28.20 5.56
C LYS A 242 18.79 29.22 4.76
N ARG A 243 17.76 28.78 4.03
CA ARG A 243 16.85 29.67 3.29
C ARG A 243 16.10 30.60 4.23
N SER A 244 15.50 30.07 5.31
CA SER A 244 14.79 30.89 6.30
C SER A 244 15.69 31.87 7.05
N ALA A 245 16.94 31.50 7.35
CA ALA A 245 17.91 32.40 7.98
C ALA A 245 18.31 33.56 7.03
N GLY A 246 18.58 33.26 5.75
CA GLY A 246 18.88 34.30 4.75
C GLY A 246 17.69 35.19 4.39
N GLU A 247 16.45 34.71 4.56
CA GLU A 247 15.24 35.53 4.45
C GLU A 247 15.00 36.41 5.68
N ALA A 248 15.38 35.94 6.88
CA ALA A 248 15.32 36.73 8.10
C ALA A 248 16.35 37.86 8.09
N GLU A 249 17.60 37.59 7.66
CA GLU A 249 18.64 38.62 7.48
C GLU A 249 18.25 39.67 6.41
N LYS A 250 17.42 39.30 5.43
CA LYS A 250 16.86 40.25 4.44
C LYS A 250 15.65 41.04 4.96
N LYS A 251 15.03 40.61 6.06
CA LYS A 251 13.84 41.25 6.66
C LYS A 251 14.16 42.23 7.80
N ASP A 252 15.43 42.41 8.16
CA ASP A 252 15.90 43.48 9.07
C ASP A 252 15.78 44.92 8.47
N ALA A 253 14.90 45.12 7.49
CA ALA A 253 14.58 46.41 6.88
C ALA A 253 13.07 46.77 6.89
N ALA A 254 12.21 46.06 7.64
CA ALA A 254 10.79 46.44 7.77
C ALA A 254 10.23 46.17 9.19
N PRO A 255 9.39 47.08 9.75
CA PRO A 255 8.97 47.01 11.14
C PRO A 255 7.93 45.91 11.40
N GLU A 256 7.97 45.40 12.62
CA GLU A 256 7.13 44.33 13.15
C GLU A 256 5.63 44.65 13.11
N GLY A 257 4.83 43.72 12.58
CA GLY A 257 3.38 43.79 12.67
C GLY A 257 2.70 42.49 12.26
N GLY A 258 2.23 41.72 13.24
CA GLY A 258 1.34 40.58 13.00
C GLY A 258 1.51 39.44 13.98
N LYS A 259 1.02 39.59 15.21
CA LYS A 259 0.88 38.46 16.15
C LYS A 259 -0.23 37.54 15.64
N ALA A 260 0.13 36.48 14.93
CA ALA A 260 -0.76 35.35 14.74
C ALA A 260 -0.95 34.66 16.09
N MET A 261 -2.20 34.52 16.53
CA MET A 261 -2.58 33.82 17.76
C MET A 261 -2.18 32.33 17.68
N GLU A 262 -1.03 32.00 18.25
CA GLU A 262 -0.57 30.64 18.50
C GLU A 262 -1.35 30.06 19.69
N GLY A 263 -2.51 29.46 19.40
CA GLY A 263 -3.32 28.77 20.41
C GLY A 263 -2.61 27.53 20.97
N LYS A 264 -2.48 27.51 22.29
CA LYS A 264 -2.18 26.47 23.33
C LYS A 264 -2.04 24.95 23.02
N TYR A 265 -1.95 24.49 21.78
CA TYR A 265 -1.47 23.15 21.42
C TYR A 265 -0.54 23.28 20.22
N PRO A 266 0.76 22.92 20.33
CA PRO A 266 1.66 23.03 19.20
C PRO A 266 1.30 21.93 18.20
N TRP A 267 0.41 22.21 17.26
CA TRP A 267 0.11 21.36 16.09
C TRP A 267 1.37 21.06 15.26
N LYS A 268 2.43 21.89 15.40
CA LYS A 268 3.79 21.57 14.93
C LYS A 268 4.39 20.29 15.55
N LYS A 269 3.97 19.88 16.76
CA LYS A 269 4.36 18.60 17.39
C LYS A 269 3.48 17.42 16.99
N ILE A 270 2.33 17.67 16.35
CA ILE A 270 1.36 16.64 15.92
C ILE A 270 1.72 16.07 14.53
N LEU A 271 2.61 16.72 13.78
CA LEU A 271 3.16 16.21 12.50
C LEU A 271 3.98 14.89 12.63
N THR A 272 4.08 14.29 13.81
CA THR A 272 4.54 12.92 14.02
C THR A 272 3.42 11.87 14.01
N LEU A 273 2.16 12.24 13.72
CA LEU A 273 1.01 11.33 13.55
C LEU A 273 1.04 10.53 12.24
N ASN A 274 2.20 9.99 11.88
CA ASN A 274 2.25 9.00 10.81
C ASN A 274 1.72 7.68 11.36
N SER A 275 0.58 7.22 10.86
CA SER A 275 -0.16 6.12 11.46
C SER A 275 0.19 4.75 10.91
N GLY A 276 1.02 4.64 9.85
CA GLY A 276 1.36 3.32 9.33
C GLY A 276 1.67 3.25 7.84
N ILE A 277 1.93 2.03 7.40
CA ILE A 277 1.99 1.67 5.99
C ILE A 277 1.39 0.28 5.83
N ILE A 278 0.51 0.16 4.84
CA ILE A 278 0.06 -1.13 4.35
C ILE A 278 0.88 -1.48 3.11
N VAL A 279 1.47 -2.67 3.10
CA VAL A 279 2.19 -3.22 1.93
C VAL A 279 1.48 -4.49 1.49
N VAL A 280 1.08 -4.54 0.23
CA VAL A 280 0.54 -5.75 -0.40
C VAL A 280 1.51 -6.22 -1.47
N ILE A 281 1.95 -7.47 -1.35
CA ILE A 281 2.89 -8.15 -2.24
C ILE A 281 2.13 -9.24 -2.99
N ALA A 282 2.27 -9.26 -4.32
CA ALA A 282 1.78 -10.32 -5.18
C ALA A 282 2.96 -11.00 -5.87
N THR A 283 2.88 -12.30 -6.13
CA THR A 283 3.82 -12.99 -7.01
C THR A 283 3.20 -14.19 -7.70
N ASP A 284 3.65 -14.49 -8.91
CA ASP A 284 3.28 -15.72 -9.62
C ASP A 284 4.23 -16.90 -9.32
N ALA A 285 5.18 -16.72 -8.39
CA ALA A 285 6.01 -17.81 -7.87
C ALA A 285 5.16 -18.73 -6.97
N PRO A 286 5.23 -20.06 -7.15
CA PRO A 286 4.44 -21.00 -6.34
C PRO A 286 5.01 -21.05 -4.91
N LEU A 287 4.33 -20.40 -3.96
CA LEU A 287 4.80 -20.27 -2.59
C LEU A 287 3.73 -20.76 -1.61
N LEU A 288 4.20 -21.45 -0.57
CA LEU A 288 3.37 -21.87 0.54
C LEU A 288 3.22 -20.75 1.58
N PRO A 289 2.22 -20.82 2.48
CA PRO A 289 1.93 -19.75 3.43
C PRO A 289 3.12 -19.36 4.31
N HIS A 290 3.90 -20.33 4.79
CA HIS A 290 5.09 -20.06 5.60
C HIS A 290 6.22 -19.36 4.83
N GLN A 291 6.30 -19.55 3.50
CA GLN A 291 7.25 -18.85 2.63
C GLN A 291 6.77 -17.43 2.34
N LEU A 292 5.47 -17.26 2.09
CA LEU A 292 4.85 -15.94 1.93
C LEU A 292 5.00 -15.09 3.19
N LYS A 293 4.99 -15.69 4.39
CA LYS A 293 5.27 -14.99 5.65
C LYS A 293 6.68 -14.39 5.65
N ARG A 294 7.67 -15.10 5.08
CA ARG A 294 9.04 -14.60 4.93
C ARG A 294 9.11 -13.44 3.95
N LEU A 295 8.36 -13.51 2.85
CA LEU A 295 8.24 -12.39 1.90
C LEU A 295 7.61 -11.19 2.57
N ALA A 296 6.45 -11.35 3.24
CA ALA A 296 5.79 -10.28 3.98
C ALA A 296 6.73 -9.63 5.00
N GLN A 297 7.50 -10.41 5.75
CA GLN A 297 8.51 -9.90 6.68
C GLN A 297 9.59 -9.05 5.99
N HIS A 298 10.01 -9.40 4.77
CA HIS A 298 11.05 -8.67 4.04
C HIS A 298 10.58 -7.32 3.48
N ALA A 299 9.26 -7.05 3.43
CA ALA A 299 8.77 -5.69 3.18
C ALA A 299 9.31 -4.71 4.23
N GLY A 300 9.51 -5.16 5.47
CA GLY A 300 10.10 -4.36 6.54
C GLY A 300 11.52 -3.85 6.20
N MET A 301 12.29 -4.62 5.42
CA MET A 301 13.60 -4.17 4.94
C MET A 301 13.46 -3.01 3.93
N GLY A 302 12.51 -3.10 2.99
CA GLY A 302 12.22 -2.01 2.06
C GLY A 302 11.70 -0.75 2.76
N VAL A 303 10.85 -0.91 3.78
CA VAL A 303 10.41 0.19 4.65
C VAL A 303 11.60 0.84 5.34
N ALA A 304 12.50 0.05 5.93
CA ALA A 304 13.69 0.55 6.62
C ALA A 304 14.68 1.26 5.68
N GLN A 305 14.76 0.88 4.39
CA GLN A 305 15.59 1.57 3.40
C GLN A 305 15.16 3.02 3.18
N VAL A 306 13.85 3.31 3.22
CA VAL A 306 13.32 4.66 3.03
C VAL A 306 13.23 5.43 4.34
N SER A 307 12.80 4.77 5.42
CA SER A 307 12.46 5.40 6.70
C SER A 307 13.55 5.28 7.76
N GLY A 308 14.67 4.61 7.48
CA GLY A 308 15.78 4.42 8.41
C GLY A 308 15.33 3.86 9.76
N HIS A 309 15.87 4.43 10.85
CA HIS A 309 15.51 4.04 12.23
C HIS A 309 14.09 4.43 12.65
N SER A 310 13.32 5.09 11.77
CA SER A 310 11.92 5.45 12.04
C SER A 310 10.91 4.39 11.59
N ALA A 311 11.37 3.28 11.00
CA ALA A 311 10.57 2.09 10.82
C ALA A 311 10.21 1.45 12.18
N GLY A 312 9.02 0.86 12.29
CA GLY A 312 8.57 0.11 13.46
C GLY A 312 8.24 0.97 14.69
N ARG A 313 7.86 2.24 14.51
CA ARG A 313 7.53 3.13 15.65
C ARG A 313 6.16 2.81 16.24
N ASN A 314 6.04 2.98 17.56
CA ASN A 314 4.88 2.59 18.37
C ASN A 314 3.49 2.94 17.77
N PHE A 315 3.31 4.14 17.24
CA PHE A 315 2.02 4.60 16.70
C PHE A 315 1.86 4.39 15.18
N SER A 316 2.77 3.63 14.55
CA SER A 316 2.76 3.36 13.12
C SER A 316 2.38 1.91 12.87
N GLY A 317 1.17 1.66 12.38
CA GLY A 317 0.69 0.36 11.89
C GLY A 317 1.39 -0.03 10.59
N GLU A 318 2.49 -0.77 10.70
CA GLU A 318 3.25 -1.31 9.57
C GLU A 318 2.88 -2.78 9.37
N ILE A 319 1.88 -3.02 8.52
CA ILE A 319 1.24 -4.33 8.32
C ILE A 319 1.37 -4.73 6.85
N PHE A 320 1.89 -5.92 6.62
CA PHE A 320 2.24 -6.43 5.31
C PHE A 320 1.47 -7.70 5.00
N LEU A 321 1.00 -7.83 3.76
CA LEU A 321 0.33 -9.00 3.21
C LEU A 321 1.09 -9.46 1.97
N ALA A 322 1.41 -10.74 1.89
CA ALA A 322 1.94 -11.36 0.69
C ALA A 322 0.99 -12.46 0.22
N PHE A 323 0.72 -12.54 -1.08
CA PHE A 323 -0.03 -13.64 -1.69
C PHE A 323 0.63 -14.15 -2.97
N SER A 324 0.38 -15.42 -3.29
CA SER A 324 0.85 -16.07 -4.50
C SER A 324 -0.31 -16.43 -5.43
N THR A 325 -0.18 -16.10 -6.71
CA THR A 325 -1.07 -16.56 -7.78
C THR A 325 -0.56 -17.85 -8.45
N GLY A 326 0.69 -18.25 -8.18
CA GLY A 326 1.39 -19.35 -8.84
C GLY A 326 0.93 -20.75 -8.47
N THR A 327 0.28 -20.92 -7.31
CA THR A 327 -0.39 -22.16 -6.90
C THR A 327 -1.61 -21.83 -6.02
N SER A 328 -2.57 -22.74 -5.93
CA SER A 328 -3.88 -22.49 -5.31
C SER A 328 -4.45 -23.74 -4.63
N PRO A 329 -5.01 -23.63 -3.41
CA PRO A 329 -5.83 -24.68 -2.81
C PRO A 329 -7.28 -24.61 -3.34
N ASN A 330 -7.49 -24.65 -4.65
CA ASN A 330 -8.81 -24.42 -5.27
C ASN A 330 -9.74 -25.65 -5.27
N LYS A 331 -9.25 -26.84 -4.88
CA LYS A 331 -10.08 -28.02 -4.76
C LYS A 331 -10.81 -27.99 -3.42
N LEU A 332 -12.12 -27.76 -3.48
CA LEU A 332 -12.97 -27.96 -2.31
C LEU A 332 -13.00 -29.44 -1.94
N ALA A 333 -13.05 -29.71 -0.64
CA ALA A 333 -13.23 -31.06 -0.14
C ALA A 333 -14.56 -31.63 -0.64
N GLU A 334 -14.52 -32.83 -1.21
CA GLU A 334 -15.71 -33.55 -1.69
C GLU A 334 -16.55 -34.03 -0.52
N ALA A 335 -15.89 -34.57 0.51
CA ALA A 335 -16.51 -35.24 1.65
C ALA A 335 -16.80 -34.32 2.84
N SER A 336 -16.30 -33.07 2.83
CA SER A 336 -16.62 -32.06 3.82
C SER A 336 -17.40 -30.89 3.21
N ASN A 337 -18.62 -30.67 3.71
CA ASN A 337 -19.40 -29.46 3.42
C ASN A 337 -19.38 -28.45 4.58
N GLY A 338 -18.46 -28.61 5.55
CA GLY A 338 -18.38 -27.77 6.74
C GLY A 338 -19.42 -28.07 7.83
N MET A 339 -20.36 -28.99 7.57
CA MET A 339 -21.42 -29.39 8.51
C MET A 339 -21.31 -30.86 8.94
N SER A 340 -20.46 -31.65 8.28
CA SER A 340 -20.16 -33.03 8.66
C SER A 340 -19.29 -33.06 9.92
N TYR A 341 -19.69 -33.82 10.93
CA TYR A 341 -19.00 -33.89 12.23
C TYR A 341 -17.52 -34.33 12.09
N LEU A 342 -17.22 -35.27 11.17
CA LEU A 342 -15.88 -35.81 10.92
C LEU A 342 -15.76 -36.34 9.47
N PRO A 343 -15.50 -35.47 8.47
CA PRO A 343 -15.27 -35.90 7.10
C PRO A 343 -13.95 -36.71 6.98
N PRO A 344 -13.82 -37.63 6.01
CA PRO A 344 -12.55 -38.28 5.72
C PRO A 344 -11.48 -37.25 5.29
N VAL A 345 -10.21 -37.58 5.54
CA VAL A 345 -9.09 -36.73 5.17
C VAL A 345 -8.87 -36.78 3.66
N GLU A 346 -8.85 -35.62 3.02
CA GLU A 346 -8.53 -35.44 1.61
C GLU A 346 -7.17 -34.73 1.46
N THR A 347 -6.48 -34.97 0.35
CA THR A 347 -5.15 -34.38 0.10
C THR A 347 -5.10 -33.75 -1.29
N GLN A 348 -4.25 -32.73 -1.43
CA GLN A 348 -3.92 -32.13 -2.71
C GLN A 348 -2.40 -31.91 -2.81
N GLY A 349 -1.83 -32.20 -3.97
CA GLY A 349 -0.44 -31.86 -4.28
C GLY A 349 -0.35 -30.42 -4.77
N VAL A 350 0.74 -29.73 -4.42
CA VAL A 350 1.03 -28.37 -4.87
C VAL A 350 2.52 -28.23 -5.18
N ASP A 351 2.84 -27.49 -6.24
CA ASP A 351 4.22 -27.09 -6.51
C ASP A 351 4.64 -25.99 -5.51
N THR A 352 5.93 -25.96 -5.18
CA THR A 352 6.50 -24.95 -4.28
C THR A 352 7.96 -24.63 -4.61
N VAL A 353 8.34 -23.38 -4.41
CA VAL A 353 9.74 -22.93 -4.49
C VAL A 353 10.59 -23.65 -3.45
N ARG A 354 11.79 -24.06 -3.85
CA ARG A 354 12.79 -24.64 -2.93
C ARG A 354 13.37 -23.55 -2.02
N ASN A 355 13.44 -23.83 -0.72
CA ASN A 355 13.84 -22.85 0.28
C ASN A 355 15.26 -22.29 0.07
N GLU A 356 16.16 -23.06 -0.53
CA GLU A 356 17.54 -22.68 -0.84
C GLU A 356 17.61 -21.54 -1.88
N THR A 357 16.54 -21.29 -2.63
CA THR A 357 16.48 -20.30 -3.70
C THR A 357 15.64 -19.07 -3.36
N ILE A 358 14.96 -19.06 -2.20
CA ILE A 358 13.97 -18.03 -1.86
C ILE A 358 14.61 -16.66 -1.61
N ASP A 359 15.89 -16.58 -1.26
CA ASP A 359 16.59 -15.32 -0.97
C ASP A 359 16.50 -14.34 -2.15
N THR A 360 16.42 -14.83 -3.38
CA THR A 360 16.20 -14.01 -4.59
C THR A 360 14.86 -13.27 -4.52
N LEU A 361 13.79 -13.95 -4.10
CA LEU A 361 12.47 -13.34 -3.90
C LEU A 361 12.47 -12.39 -2.69
N LEU A 362 13.15 -12.76 -1.60
CA LEU A 362 13.25 -11.93 -0.41
C LEU A 362 13.95 -10.59 -0.70
N TYR A 363 15.02 -10.63 -1.49
CA TYR A 363 15.72 -9.43 -1.96
C TYR A 363 14.80 -8.61 -2.87
N ALA A 364 14.13 -9.24 -3.84
CA ALA A 364 13.19 -8.57 -4.75
C ALA A 364 12.02 -7.87 -4.01
N VAL A 365 11.49 -8.45 -2.92
CA VAL A 365 10.49 -7.79 -2.07
C VAL A 365 11.05 -6.49 -1.50
N SER A 366 12.22 -6.54 -0.87
CA SER A 366 12.83 -5.36 -0.27
C SER A 366 12.99 -4.23 -1.29
N GLU A 367 13.48 -4.56 -2.50
CA GLU A 367 13.66 -3.58 -3.58
C GLU A 367 12.33 -2.99 -4.08
N ALA A 368 11.34 -3.84 -4.32
CA ALA A 368 10.04 -3.41 -4.82
C ALA A 368 9.28 -2.59 -3.77
N THR A 369 9.40 -2.93 -2.49
CA THR A 369 8.79 -2.14 -1.41
C THR A 369 9.47 -0.78 -1.26
N GLU A 370 10.79 -0.72 -1.26
CA GLU A 370 11.53 0.56 -1.24
C GLU A 370 11.07 1.45 -2.42
N GLU A 371 11.08 0.88 -3.63
CA GLU A 371 10.69 1.62 -4.83
C GLU A 371 9.24 2.09 -4.81
N ALA A 372 8.30 1.24 -4.37
CA ALA A 372 6.89 1.61 -4.29
C ALA A 372 6.64 2.78 -3.34
N ILE A 373 7.33 2.81 -2.19
CA ILE A 373 7.24 3.94 -1.24
C ILE A 373 7.80 5.22 -1.87
N LEU A 374 8.94 5.14 -2.55
CA LEU A 374 9.55 6.28 -3.22
C LEU A 374 8.69 6.80 -4.38
N ASN A 375 8.04 5.91 -5.13
CA ASN A 375 7.10 6.29 -6.18
C ASN A 375 5.86 6.98 -5.61
N ALA A 376 5.33 6.54 -4.46
CA ALA A 376 4.25 7.25 -3.77
C ALA A 376 4.65 8.70 -3.45
N LEU A 377 5.85 8.91 -2.91
CA LEU A 377 6.39 10.23 -2.58
C LEU A 377 6.63 11.11 -3.82
N CYS A 378 7.13 10.52 -4.92
CA CYS A 378 7.40 11.27 -6.15
C CYS A 378 6.10 11.71 -6.86
N GLN A 379 5.09 10.84 -6.86
CA GLN A 379 3.82 11.08 -7.53
C GLN A 379 2.86 11.94 -6.69
N ALA A 380 3.04 11.99 -5.38
CA ALA A 380 2.21 12.78 -4.47
C ALA A 380 2.25 14.29 -4.78
N GLU A 381 1.11 14.96 -4.57
CA GLU A 381 0.95 16.40 -4.79
C GLU A 381 0.60 17.13 -3.50
N THR A 382 1.06 18.38 -3.36
CA THR A 382 0.73 19.23 -2.22
C THR A 382 -0.78 19.28 -2.04
N LEU A 383 -1.24 19.02 -0.81
CA LEU A 383 -2.67 19.02 -0.48
C LEU A 383 -2.94 19.97 0.69
N THR A 384 -3.88 20.90 0.48
CA THR A 384 -4.53 21.64 1.55
C THR A 384 -5.85 20.95 1.86
N GLY A 385 -5.92 20.30 3.02
CA GLY A 385 -7.06 19.49 3.43
C GLY A 385 -7.89 20.12 4.53
N PHE A 386 -8.47 19.26 5.36
CA PHE A 386 -9.34 19.61 6.47
C PHE A 386 -8.78 20.73 7.37
N GLN A 387 -9.63 21.68 7.72
CA GLN A 387 -9.30 22.87 8.51
C GLN A 387 -8.15 23.73 7.92
N GLY A 388 -7.93 23.68 6.60
CA GLY A 388 -6.88 24.45 5.92
C GLY A 388 -5.46 23.95 6.19
N ARG A 389 -5.32 22.73 6.76
CA ARG A 389 -4.01 22.13 7.01
C ARG A 389 -3.36 21.73 5.70
N LYS A 390 -2.10 22.10 5.53
CA LYS A 390 -1.35 21.89 4.28
C LYS A 390 -0.17 20.96 4.50
N ILE A 391 0.01 20.01 3.58
CA ILE A 391 1.20 19.15 3.50
C ILE A 391 1.79 19.27 2.10
N GLU A 392 3.08 19.57 2.04
CA GLU A 392 3.80 19.76 0.79
C GLU A 392 4.20 18.43 0.15
N ALA A 393 4.19 18.37 -1.19
CA ALA A 393 4.86 17.31 -1.93
C ALA A 393 6.38 17.33 -1.70
N LEU A 394 7.03 16.19 -1.94
CA LEU A 394 8.48 16.09 -1.94
C LEU A 394 9.07 17.00 -3.06
N PRO A 395 10.05 17.88 -2.78
CA PRO A 395 10.61 18.77 -3.79
C PRO A 395 11.59 17.99 -4.69
N LEU A 396 11.09 17.43 -5.79
CA LEU A 396 11.82 16.46 -6.62
C LEU A 396 13.07 17.04 -7.29
N ASP A 397 13.06 18.33 -7.62
CA ASP A 397 14.20 19.07 -8.17
C ASP A 397 15.38 19.07 -7.18
N ARG A 398 15.10 19.37 -5.91
CA ARG A 398 16.09 19.37 -4.83
C ARG A 398 16.55 17.95 -4.52
N VAL A 399 15.63 17.00 -4.51
CA VAL A 399 15.97 15.57 -4.32
C VAL A 399 16.93 15.11 -5.42
N GLN A 400 16.62 15.38 -6.69
CA GLN A 400 17.47 15.01 -7.81
C GLN A 400 18.86 15.66 -7.70
N ALA A 401 18.93 16.93 -7.31
CA ALA A 401 20.21 17.61 -7.07
C ALA A 401 21.03 16.94 -5.94
N LEU A 402 20.37 16.52 -4.85
CA LEU A 402 21.03 15.80 -3.76
C LEU A 402 21.50 14.41 -4.19
N LEU A 403 20.71 13.68 -4.98
CA LEU A 403 21.10 12.39 -5.54
C LEU A 403 22.31 12.54 -6.46
N ASN A 404 22.27 13.48 -7.40
CA ASN A 404 23.40 13.76 -8.30
C ASN A 404 24.70 14.12 -7.54
N LYS A 405 24.57 14.70 -6.35
CA LYS A 405 25.72 15.12 -5.53
C LYS A 405 26.29 14.02 -4.64
N TYR A 406 25.42 13.20 -4.05
CA TYR A 406 25.80 12.31 -2.94
C TYR A 406 25.54 10.83 -3.19
N MET A 407 24.71 10.48 -4.18
CA MET A 407 24.47 9.09 -4.51
C MET A 407 25.76 8.46 -5.03
N VAL A 408 26.12 7.31 -4.47
CA VAL A 408 27.21 6.50 -4.99
C VAL A 408 26.66 5.70 -6.18
N PRO A 409 27.22 5.84 -7.40
CA PRO A 409 26.81 5.03 -8.54
C PRO A 409 26.98 3.54 -8.24
N LYS A 410 26.05 2.73 -8.72
CA LYS A 410 26.12 1.26 -8.61
C LYS A 410 27.17 0.65 -9.52
#